data_AF-A0A837PF21-F1
#
_entry.id   AF-A0A837PF21-F1
#
_cell.length_a   1.000
_cell.length_b   1.000
_cell.length_c   1.000
_cell.angle_alpha   90.00
_cell.angle_beta   90.00
_cell.angle_gamma   90.00
#
_symmetry.space_group_name_H-M   'P 1'
#
loop_
_entity.id
_entity.type
_entity.pdbx_description
1 polymer ?
#
loop_
_entity_poly.entity_id
_entity_poly.type
_entity_poly.pdbx_seq_one_letter_code
_entity_poly.pdbx_strand_id
1 'polypeptide(L)'
;MTKKEQLYYLLNGLSHGEIEINNFTIQFMKIFDLEIDYDELSEKEYTVFRNLSDMSGRFSDSEEDLKLPNVYYNEKQIRDEVSFALKELS
;
A
#
# COMPACT_ATOMS: atom_id res chain seq x y z
N MET A 1 -9.72 13.13 -10.07
CA MET A 1 -9.15 12.54 -8.85
C MET A 1 -7.66 12.84 -8.84
N THR A 2 -7.16 13.57 -7.85
CA THR A 2 -5.72 13.84 -7.66
C THR A 2 -4.96 12.53 -7.38
N LYS A 3 -3.63 12.55 -7.41
CA LYS A 3 -2.82 11.35 -7.11
C LYS A 3 -2.99 10.93 -5.66
N LYS A 4 -3.03 11.90 -4.75
CA LYS A 4 -3.41 11.68 -3.35
C LYS A 4 -4.78 11.01 -3.21
N GLU A 5 -5.82 11.52 -3.86
CA GLU A 5 -7.16 10.91 -3.82
C GLU A 5 -7.17 9.48 -4.41
N GLN A 6 -6.35 9.20 -5.42
CA GLN A 6 -6.21 7.84 -5.97
C GLN A 6 -5.56 6.88 -4.96
N LEU A 7 -4.57 7.31 -4.17
CA LEU A 7 -4.01 6.50 -3.10
C LEU A 7 -5.07 6.15 -2.05
N TYR A 8 -5.87 7.12 -1.61
CA TYR A 8 -6.99 6.86 -0.69
C TYR A 8 -8.05 5.93 -1.31
N TYR A 9 -8.35 6.07 -2.59
CA TYR A 9 -9.24 5.15 -3.30
C TYR A 9 -8.70 3.72 -3.25
N LEU A 10 -7.40 3.51 -3.47
CA LEU A 10 -6.77 2.19 -3.38
C LEU A 10 -6.84 1.61 -1.96
N LEU A 11 -6.57 2.41 -0.92
CA LEU A 11 -6.66 1.95 0.47
C LEU A 11 -8.06 1.47 0.82
N ASN A 12 -9.07 2.30 0.51
CA ASN A 12 -10.46 1.95 0.76
C ASN A 12 -10.88 0.74 -0.07
N GLY A 13 -10.53 0.70 -1.36
CA GLY A 13 -10.89 -0.41 -2.23
C GLY A 13 -10.29 -1.75 -1.78
N LEU A 14 -9.02 -1.78 -1.35
CA LEU A 14 -8.45 -2.99 -0.76
C LEU A 14 -9.16 -3.34 0.55
N SER A 15 -9.38 -2.38 1.44
CA SER A 15 -10.03 -2.62 2.75
C SER A 15 -11.45 -3.18 2.64
N HIS A 16 -12.20 -2.82 1.60
CA HIS A 16 -13.56 -3.33 1.36
C HIS A 16 -13.60 -4.59 0.49
N GLY A 17 -12.45 -5.09 0.03
CA GLY A 17 -12.37 -6.25 -0.87
C GLY A 17 -12.82 -5.95 -2.30
N GLU A 18 -12.85 -4.69 -2.69
CA GLU A 18 -13.22 -4.24 -4.04
C GLU A 18 -12.01 -4.25 -5.00
N ILE A 19 -10.80 -4.21 -4.45
CA ILE A 19 -9.54 -4.27 -5.18
C ILE A 19 -8.75 -5.49 -4.72
N GLU A 20 -8.35 -6.32 -5.68
CA GLU A 20 -7.48 -7.47 -5.44
C GLU A 20 -6.06 -7.04 -5.09
N ILE A 21 -5.39 -7.82 -4.24
CA ILE A 21 -4.07 -7.46 -3.67
C ILE A 21 -3.02 -7.14 -4.75
N ASN A 22 -2.96 -7.93 -5.82
CA ASN A 22 -2.02 -7.72 -6.92
C ASN A 22 -2.26 -6.38 -7.65
N ASN A 23 -3.52 -5.99 -7.83
CA ASN A 23 -3.83 -4.71 -8.46
C ASN A 23 -3.51 -3.55 -7.51
N PHE A 24 -3.82 -3.71 -6.22
CA PHE A 24 -3.48 -2.74 -5.20
C PHE A 24 -1.97 -2.47 -5.17
N THR A 25 -1.13 -3.50 -5.01
CA THR A 25 0.31 -3.32 -4.82
C THR A 25 0.96 -2.63 -6.02
N ILE A 26 0.62 -3.06 -7.25
CA ILE A 26 1.15 -2.47 -8.48
C ILE A 26 0.71 -1.01 -8.64
N GLN A 27 -0.58 -0.71 -8.48
CA GLN A 27 -1.08 0.65 -8.68
C GLN A 27 -0.62 1.60 -7.57
N PHE A 28 -0.58 1.11 -6.32
CA PHE A 28 -0.18 1.92 -5.18
C PHE A 28 1.28 2.35 -5.32
N MET A 29 2.19 1.42 -5.62
CA MET A 29 3.59 1.74 -5.89
C MET A 29 3.75 2.68 -7.07
N LYS A 30 3.05 2.41 -8.19
CA LYS A 30 3.15 3.26 -9.37
C LYS A 30 2.76 4.70 -9.06
N ILE A 31 1.65 4.89 -8.36
CA ILE A 31 1.17 6.25 -8.02
C ILE A 31 2.12 6.91 -7.03
N PHE A 32 2.46 6.21 -5.94
CA PHE A 32 3.27 6.78 -4.86
C PHE A 32 4.73 7.01 -5.26
N ASP A 33 5.38 6.06 -5.94
CA ASP A 33 6.80 6.16 -6.25
C ASP A 33 7.08 7.01 -7.50
N LEU A 34 6.15 7.08 -8.45
CA LEU A 34 6.41 7.66 -9.78
C LEU A 34 5.53 8.84 -10.17
N GLU A 35 4.32 8.97 -9.62
CA GLU A 35 3.32 9.91 -10.17
C GLU A 35 2.89 11.03 -9.22
N ILE A 36 2.97 10.84 -7.91
CA ILE A 36 2.60 11.85 -6.93
C ILE A 36 3.73 12.88 -6.75
N ASP A 37 3.36 14.13 -6.55
CA ASP A 37 4.26 15.13 -6.00
C ASP A 37 4.23 15.02 -4.47
N TYR A 38 5.38 14.71 -3.86
CA TYR A 38 5.45 14.51 -2.40
C TYR A 38 5.11 15.77 -1.60
N ASP A 39 5.21 16.97 -2.20
CA ASP A 39 4.80 18.22 -1.57
C ASP A 39 3.27 18.30 -1.36
N GLU A 40 2.48 17.43 -2.01
CA GLU A 40 1.03 17.28 -1.77
C GLU A 40 0.68 16.49 -0.50
N LEU A 41 1.67 15.83 0.12
CA LEU A 41 1.49 14.97 1.28
C LEU A 41 1.89 15.68 2.57
N SER A 42 1.11 15.48 3.62
CA SER A 42 1.59 15.74 4.98
C SER A 42 2.71 14.75 5.34
N GLU A 43 3.56 15.10 6.31
CA GLU A 43 4.60 14.18 6.83
C GLU A 43 4.02 12.84 7.28
N LYS A 44 2.80 12.87 7.87
CA LYS A 44 2.09 11.67 8.30
C LYS A 44 1.69 10.80 7.11
N GLU A 45 1.08 11.39 6.09
CA GLU A 45 0.70 10.67 4.87
C GLU A 45 1.90 10.09 4.15
N TYR A 46 2.97 10.87 3.99
CA TYR A 46 4.21 10.41 3.39
C TYR A 46 4.77 9.18 4.12
N THR A 47 4.82 9.24 5.45
CA THR A 47 5.36 8.13 6.27
C THR A 47 4.53 6.86 6.11
N VAL A 48 3.20 6.97 6.20
CA VAL A 48 2.28 5.84 6.07
C VAL A 48 2.32 5.26 4.65
N PHE A 49 2.22 6.11 3.62
CA PHE A 49 2.24 5.66 2.23
C PHE A 49 3.59 5.08 1.83
N ARG A 50 4.69 5.61 2.34
CA ARG A 50 6.03 5.04 2.11
C ARG A 50 6.16 3.62 2.66
N ASN A 51 5.64 3.37 3.87
CA ASN A 51 5.66 2.02 4.45
C ASN A 51 4.84 1.04 3.60
N LEU A 52 3.64 1.46 3.18
CA LEU A 52 2.79 0.66 2.30
C LEU A 52 3.39 0.42 0.91
N SER A 53 4.13 1.39 0.36
CA SER A 53 4.85 1.21 -0.91
C SER A 53 5.98 0.18 -0.76
N ASP A 54 6.79 0.26 0.32
CA ASP A 54 7.83 -0.75 0.61
C ASP A 54 7.24 -2.15 0.76
N MET A 55 6.14 -2.27 1.51
CA MET A 55 5.45 -3.55 1.67
C MET A 55 4.89 -4.07 0.35
N SER A 56 4.32 -3.19 -0.47
CA SER A 56 3.76 -3.53 -1.79
C SER A 56 4.83 -4.02 -2.75
N GLY A 57 6.02 -3.39 -2.77
CA GLY A 57 7.16 -3.83 -3.58
C GLY A 57 7.77 -5.16 -3.16
N ARG A 58 7.38 -5.64 -1.99
CA ARG A 58 7.83 -6.90 -1.38
C ARG A 58 6.67 -7.85 -1.14
N PHE A 59 5.54 -7.63 -1.79
CA PHE A 59 4.45 -8.58 -1.79
C PHE A 59 4.87 -9.87 -2.50
N SER A 60 4.51 -11.02 -1.92
CA SER A 60 4.56 -12.31 -2.61
C SER A 60 3.44 -13.22 -2.13
N ASP A 61 2.85 -13.96 -3.06
CA ASP A 61 1.90 -15.05 -2.82
C ASP A 61 2.56 -16.44 -2.88
N SER A 62 3.88 -16.51 -3.12
CA SER A 62 4.66 -17.74 -3.12
C SER A 62 4.99 -18.20 -1.70
N GLU A 63 4.63 -19.43 -1.36
CA GLU A 63 5.03 -20.04 -0.08
C GLU A 63 6.56 -20.15 0.08
N GLU A 64 7.31 -20.24 -1.02
CA GLU A 64 8.77 -20.30 -0.97
C GLU A 64 9.38 -18.94 -0.60
N ASP A 65 8.87 -17.87 -1.19
CA ASP A 65 9.28 -16.50 -0.88
C ASP A 65 8.95 -16.18 0.58
N LEU A 66 7.76 -16.57 1.04
CA LEU A 66 7.29 -16.31 2.41
C LEU A 66 8.04 -17.11 3.48
N LYS A 67 8.85 -18.13 3.12
CA LYS A 67 9.78 -18.79 4.05
C LYS A 67 11.01 -17.94 4.35
N LEU A 68 11.32 -16.94 3.52
CA LEU A 68 12.47 -16.06 3.73
C LEU A 68 12.15 -15.04 4.83
N PRO A 69 12.85 -15.09 5.98
CA PRO A 69 12.52 -14.26 7.12
C PRO A 69 12.78 -12.78 6.81
N ASN A 70 11.79 -11.93 7.09
CA ASN A 70 11.85 -10.49 6.83
C ASN A 70 12.14 -10.15 5.35
N VAL A 71 11.84 -11.10 4.46
CA VAL A 71 11.77 -11.11 2.98
C VAL A 71 10.64 -10.29 2.37
N TYR A 72 9.49 -10.93 2.44
CA TYR A 72 8.29 -10.62 1.72
C TYR A 72 7.13 -10.47 2.69
N TYR A 73 6.09 -9.80 2.22
CA TYR A 73 4.83 -9.67 2.91
C TYR A 73 3.76 -10.47 2.18
N ASN A 74 2.95 -11.20 2.93
CA ASN A 74 1.75 -11.82 2.41
C ASN A 74 0.58 -10.83 2.36
N GLU A 75 -0.51 -11.23 1.72
CA GLU A 75 -1.70 -10.39 1.57
C GLU A 75 -2.29 -9.95 2.91
N LYS A 76 -2.32 -10.84 3.90
CA LYS A 76 -2.86 -10.52 5.23
C LYS A 76 -2.09 -9.36 5.86
N GLN A 77 -0.76 -9.39 5.81
CA GLN A 77 0.08 -8.33 6.38
C GLN A 77 -0.16 -6.99 5.70
N ILE A 78 -0.32 -6.97 4.37
CA ILE A 78 -0.62 -5.73 3.64
C ILE A 78 -2.03 -5.22 3.99
N ARG A 79 -3.04 -6.09 4.10
CA ARG A 79 -4.39 -5.70 4.51
C ARG A 79 -4.45 -5.18 5.94
N ASP A 80 -3.69 -5.78 6.84
CA ASP A 80 -3.55 -5.30 8.22
C ASP A 80 -2.92 -3.90 8.24
N GLU A 81 -1.87 -3.66 7.45
CA GLU A 81 -1.24 -2.34 7.32
C GLU A 81 -2.18 -1.30 6.68
N VAL A 82 -2.95 -1.66 5.65
CA VAL A 82 -3.96 -0.76 5.06
C VAL A 82 -5.03 -0.40 6.09
N SER A 83 -5.46 -1.36 6.91
CA SER A 83 -6.42 -1.10 7.99
C SER A 83 -5.84 -0.17 9.06
N PHE A 84 -4.54 -0.27 9.35
CA PHE A 84 -3.82 0.64 10.23
C PHE A 84 -3.70 2.03 9.60
N ALA A 85 -3.27 2.13 8.34
CA ALA A 85 -3.16 3.37 7.58
C ALA A 85 -4.47 4.16 7.56
N LEU A 86 -5.60 3.50 7.28
CA LEU A 86 -6.92 4.15 7.27
C LEU A 86 -7.32 4.73 8.63
N LYS A 87 -6.91 4.10 9.74
CA LYS A 87 -7.13 4.62 11.10
C LYS A 87 -6.19 5.76 11.46
N GLU A 88 -4.96 5.72 10.96
CA GLU A 88 -3.99 6.79 11.20
C GLU A 88 -4.33 8.04 10.39
N LEU A 89 -4.91 7.89 9.20
CA LEU A 89 -5.19 9.00 8.30
C LEU A 89 -6.61 9.59 8.44
N SER A 90 -7.42 9.04 9.35
CA SER A 90 -8.77 9.54 9.67
C SER A 90 -8.78 10.77 10.56
#